data_AF-A0A7V6X0S8-F1
#
_entry.id   AF-A0A7V6X0S8-F1
#
_cell.length_a   1.000
_cell.length_b   1.000
_cell.length_c   1.000
_cell.angle_alpha   90.00
_cell.angle_beta   90.00
_cell.angle_gamma   90.00
#
_symmetry.space_group_name_H-M   'P 1'
#
loop_
_entity.id
_entity.type
_entity.pdbx_description
1 polymer ?
#
loop_
_entity_poly.entity_id
_entity_poly.type
_entity_poly.pdbx_seq_one_letter_code
_entity_poly.pdbx_strand_id
1 'polypeptide(L)'
;MRDGTPPKGKEKKLLTVILIVANLLMLVIGIITIPSHFRGTAGKGEIAANTDQAPFNPGQDSEPAVTGSDNPAQSENTQTPQGVKVDLSTKERPNLEDFLWYTEDVFYDGVPTDAAIIDNVQYTMGGWKGIIIYDPDNKHGANAMEFLNVNISGTENNLSLTLDWYLMFISGQGEGFDETDMEDTVFSGKWENGGLWASGAGTIRLTQFYELNGKQYAIGTMDTPDGIPAFIGLVRP
;
A
#
# COMPACT_ATOMS: atom_id res chain seq x y z
N MET A 1 72.82 -11.98 13.52
CA MET A 1 71.68 -11.09 13.81
C MET A 1 70.48 -11.58 13.00
N ARG A 2 69.50 -12.21 13.67
CA ARG A 2 68.22 -12.61 13.11
C ARG A 2 67.17 -11.74 13.79
N ASP A 3 66.32 -11.09 13.01
CA ASP A 3 64.96 -10.79 13.43
C ASP A 3 64.05 -10.73 12.21
N GLY A 4 63.03 -11.58 12.23
CA GLY A 4 62.03 -11.73 11.19
C GLY A 4 60.78 -10.93 11.53
N THR A 5 60.35 -10.08 10.61
CA THR A 5 59.06 -9.39 10.67
C THR A 5 57.96 -10.34 10.17
N PRO A 6 56.80 -10.49 10.85
CA PRO A 6 55.73 -11.36 10.36
C PRO A 6 54.91 -10.67 9.25
N PRO A 7 54.36 -11.41 8.28
CA PRO A 7 53.68 -10.82 7.13
C PRO A 7 52.24 -10.40 7.48
N LYS A 8 52.00 -9.09 7.41
CA LYS A 8 50.71 -8.38 7.64
C LYS A 8 49.72 -8.55 6.46
N GLY A 9 49.49 -9.79 6.02
CA GLY A 9 48.72 -10.09 4.80
C GLY A 9 47.65 -11.18 4.92
N LYS A 10 47.53 -11.86 6.07
CA LYS A 10 46.58 -12.98 6.26
C LYS A 10 45.25 -12.56 6.90
N GLU A 11 45.21 -11.47 7.68
CA GLU A 11 44.02 -11.06 8.42
C GLU A 11 42.88 -10.55 7.52
N LYS A 12 43.19 -9.78 6.46
CA LYS A 12 42.16 -9.26 5.55
C LYS A 12 41.48 -10.36 4.72
N LYS A 13 42.23 -11.40 4.34
CA LYS A 13 41.70 -12.55 3.60
C LYS A 13 40.80 -13.40 4.50
N LEU A 14 41.16 -13.57 5.77
CA LEU A 14 40.33 -14.28 6.74
C LEU A 14 39.02 -13.54 7.00
N LEU A 15 39.06 -12.22 7.17
CA LEU A 15 37.86 -11.39 7.35
C LEU A 15 36.90 -11.48 6.15
N THR A 16 37.44 -11.44 4.93
CA THR A 16 36.62 -11.54 3.70
C THR A 16 35.92 -12.90 3.61
N VAL A 17 36.60 -13.99 3.96
CA VAL A 17 36.02 -15.33 3.99
C VAL A 17 34.93 -15.44 5.06
N ILE A 18 35.15 -14.85 6.25
CA ILE A 18 34.14 -14.82 7.31
C ILE A 18 32.88 -14.07 6.86
N LEU A 19 33.04 -12.93 6.18
CA LEU A 19 31.91 -12.14 5.68
C LEU A 19 31.11 -12.89 4.61
N ILE A 20 31.77 -13.60 3.70
CA ILE A 20 31.09 -14.43 2.68
C ILE A 20 30.31 -15.57 3.35
N VAL A 21 30.92 -16.26 4.32
CA VAL A 21 30.26 -17.35 5.04
C VAL A 21 29.08 -16.84 5.87
N ALA A 22 29.21 -15.68 6.51
CA ALA A 22 28.12 -15.06 7.26
C ALA A 22 26.94 -14.68 6.35
N ASN A 23 27.22 -14.11 5.17
CA ASN A 23 26.16 -13.75 4.21
C ASN A 23 25.44 -15.00 3.65
N LEU A 24 26.16 -16.09 3.41
CA LEU A 24 25.58 -17.38 3.01
C LEU A 24 24.73 -18.02 4.12
N LEU A 25 25.15 -17.89 5.39
CA LEU A 25 24.36 -18.36 6.54
C LEU A 25 23.05 -17.59 6.69
N MET A 26 23.09 -16.27 6.53
CA MET A 26 21.88 -15.44 6.55
C MET A 26 20.91 -15.80 5.42
N LEU A 27 21.43 -16.08 4.21
CA LEU A 27 20.61 -16.56 3.09
C LEU A 27 19.91 -17.90 3.39
N VAL A 28 20.63 -18.85 4.00
CA VAL A 28 20.07 -20.17 4.35
C VAL A 28 19.02 -20.06 5.45
N ILE A 29 19.24 -19.23 6.46
CA ILE A 29 18.24 -18.98 7.51
C ILE A 29 17.00 -18.34 6.90
N GLY A 30 17.16 -17.34 6.02
CA GLY A 30 16.06 -16.66 5.33
C GLY A 30 15.17 -17.61 4.54
N ILE A 31 15.72 -18.63 3.86
CA ILE A 31 14.95 -19.65 3.14
C ILE A 31 14.15 -20.56 4.10
N ILE A 32 14.70 -20.86 5.28
CA ILE A 32 14.05 -21.74 6.27
C ILE A 32 12.94 -21.00 7.03
N THR A 33 13.08 -19.68 7.23
CA THR A 33 12.09 -18.85 7.92
C THR A 33 10.99 -18.30 7.01
N ILE A 34 10.97 -18.63 5.72
CA ILE A 34 9.83 -18.28 4.84
C ILE A 34 8.58 -18.95 5.44
N PRO A 35 7.58 -18.17 5.89
CA PRO A 35 6.33 -18.72 6.40
C PRO A 35 5.67 -19.60 5.34
N SER A 36 5.02 -20.68 5.77
CA SER A 36 4.40 -21.69 4.90
C SER A 36 3.28 -21.18 3.97
N HIS A 37 2.98 -19.88 3.96
CA HIS A 37 1.94 -19.25 3.16
C HIS A 37 2.28 -19.17 1.65
N PHE A 38 3.52 -19.51 1.23
CA PHE A 38 3.89 -19.61 -0.19
C PHE A 38 3.76 -21.02 -0.79
N ARG A 39 3.23 -22.00 -0.05
CA ARG A 39 2.84 -23.29 -0.64
C ARG A 39 1.44 -23.15 -1.25
N GLY A 40 1.39 -22.61 -2.46
CA GLY A 40 0.19 -22.65 -3.29
C GLY A 40 -0.34 -24.07 -3.39
N THR A 41 -1.50 -24.30 -2.78
CA THR A 41 -2.32 -25.48 -2.98
C THR A 41 -2.70 -25.55 -4.44
N ALA A 42 -2.04 -26.44 -5.20
CA ALA A 42 -2.56 -26.98 -6.43
C ALA A 42 -3.79 -27.85 -6.11
N GLY A 43 -4.89 -27.18 -5.74
CA GLY A 43 -6.21 -27.75 -5.50
C GLY A 43 -6.99 -27.74 -6.81
N LYS A 44 -7.05 -28.91 -7.42
CA LYS A 44 -7.88 -29.31 -8.56
C LYS A 44 -9.32 -28.77 -8.41
N GLY A 45 -9.65 -27.72 -9.16
CA GLY A 45 -11.01 -27.20 -9.29
C GLY A 45 -11.77 -28.01 -10.34
N GLU A 46 -12.60 -28.94 -9.87
CA GLU A 46 -13.57 -29.69 -10.65
C GLU A 46 -14.77 -28.78 -10.94
N ILE A 47 -15.09 -28.58 -12.23
CA ILE A 47 -16.20 -27.75 -12.68
C ILE A 47 -17.49 -28.54 -12.49
N ALA A 48 -18.37 -28.07 -11.60
CA ALA A 48 -19.77 -28.50 -11.55
C ALA A 48 -20.67 -27.36 -12.02
N ALA A 49 -21.23 -27.53 -13.21
CA ALA A 49 -22.26 -26.69 -13.80
C ALA A 49 -23.55 -26.78 -12.98
N ASN A 50 -24.20 -25.64 -12.72
CA ASN A 50 -25.57 -25.62 -12.24
C ASN A 50 -26.38 -24.71 -13.16
N THR A 51 -27.16 -25.36 -14.03
CA THR A 51 -28.26 -24.78 -14.80
C THR A 51 -29.52 -25.12 -14.04
N ASP A 52 -30.34 -24.12 -13.69
CA ASP A 52 -31.77 -24.20 -13.89
C ASP A 52 -32.43 -22.83 -13.73
N GLN A 53 -33.01 -22.37 -14.84
CA GLN A 53 -33.94 -21.26 -14.93
C GLN A 53 -35.33 -21.72 -14.48
N ALA A 54 -36.09 -20.81 -13.85
CA ALA A 54 -37.55 -20.84 -13.87
C ALA A 54 -38.11 -19.41 -13.69
N PRO A 55 -39.31 -19.10 -14.23
CA PRO A 55 -39.50 -17.89 -15.04
C PRO A 55 -40.42 -16.83 -14.45
N PHE A 56 -40.27 -15.65 -15.05
CA PHE A 56 -41.13 -14.47 -15.15
C PHE A 56 -42.66 -14.74 -15.16
N ASN A 57 -43.45 -13.91 -14.44
CA ASN A 57 -44.71 -13.33 -14.97
C ASN A 57 -45.17 -12.08 -14.17
N PRO A 58 -45.81 -11.06 -14.80
CA PRO A 58 -45.97 -9.71 -14.26
C PRO A 58 -47.41 -9.38 -13.77
N GLY A 59 -47.50 -8.32 -12.96
CA GLY A 59 -48.63 -7.40 -12.92
C GLY A 59 -49.71 -7.65 -11.87
N GLN A 60 -49.85 -6.73 -10.91
CA GLN A 60 -51.15 -6.16 -10.53
C GLN A 60 -50.96 -4.89 -9.68
N ASP A 61 -51.26 -3.75 -10.30
CA ASP A 61 -51.52 -2.47 -9.65
C ASP A 61 -52.75 -2.59 -8.74
N SER A 62 -52.71 -2.00 -7.55
CA SER A 62 -53.85 -1.42 -6.83
C SER A 62 -53.38 -0.67 -5.57
N GLU A 63 -53.34 0.66 -5.64
CA GLU A 63 -53.62 1.58 -4.51
C GLU A 63 -55.06 2.13 -4.72
N PRO A 64 -55.71 2.86 -3.79
CA PRO A 64 -55.38 3.18 -2.39
C PRO A 64 -56.55 3.04 -1.40
N ALA A 65 -56.29 3.08 -0.09
CA ALA A 65 -57.27 3.59 0.89
C ALA A 65 -56.61 4.00 2.22
N VAL A 66 -56.80 5.28 2.54
CA VAL A 66 -56.45 6.01 3.76
C VAL A 66 -57.40 5.65 4.91
N THR A 67 -56.89 5.46 6.13
CA THR A 67 -57.57 5.90 7.37
C THR A 67 -56.55 5.98 8.51
N GLY A 68 -56.44 7.15 9.13
CA GLY A 68 -55.44 7.49 10.13
C GLY A 68 -55.74 7.01 11.54
N SER A 69 -54.76 7.22 12.42
CA SER A 69 -54.97 7.40 13.86
C SER A 69 -53.72 8.02 14.50
N ASP A 70 -53.90 9.14 15.18
CA ASP A 70 -52.92 9.80 16.06
C ASP A 70 -52.65 8.96 17.32
N ASN A 71 -51.38 8.76 17.72
CA ASN A 71 -50.72 9.32 18.92
C ASN A 71 -49.34 8.66 19.20
N PRO A 72 -48.45 9.29 20.00
CA PRO A 72 -47.00 9.14 19.91
C PRO A 72 -46.42 8.04 20.82
N ALA A 73 -45.42 7.33 20.31
CA ALA A 73 -44.53 6.51 21.14
C ALA A 73 -43.09 6.59 20.59
N GLN A 74 -42.31 7.39 21.29
CA GLN A 74 -40.86 7.39 21.38
C GLN A 74 -40.29 5.97 21.45
N SER A 75 -39.37 5.62 20.53
CA SER A 75 -38.30 4.60 20.71
C SER A 75 -37.37 4.68 19.50
N GLU A 76 -36.25 5.36 19.69
CA GLU A 76 -34.90 4.79 19.60
C GLU A 76 -34.17 5.38 18.40
N ASN A 77 -33.74 6.62 18.63
CA ASN A 77 -32.64 7.22 17.92
C ASN A 77 -31.41 6.32 18.16
N THR A 78 -31.17 5.36 17.27
CA THR A 78 -29.86 4.73 17.16
C THR A 78 -28.90 5.80 16.65
N GLN A 79 -28.48 6.68 17.56
CA GLN A 79 -27.29 7.49 17.36
C GLN A 79 -26.12 6.52 17.32
N THR A 80 -25.81 6.05 16.13
CA THR A 80 -24.45 5.68 15.78
C THR A 80 -23.58 6.85 16.25
N PRO A 81 -22.51 6.63 17.04
CA PRO A 81 -21.60 7.70 17.38
C PRO A 81 -21.09 8.24 16.05
N GLN A 82 -21.54 9.43 15.66
CA GLN A 82 -20.90 10.20 14.60
C GLN A 82 -19.53 10.57 15.16
N GLY A 83 -18.58 9.65 15.00
CA GLY A 83 -17.18 9.92 15.23
C GLY A 83 -16.86 11.15 14.40
N VAL A 84 -16.46 12.22 15.08
CA VAL A 84 -16.03 13.45 14.44
C VAL A 84 -14.98 13.05 13.40
N LYS A 85 -15.26 13.31 12.12
CA LYS A 85 -14.27 13.14 11.06
C LYS A 85 -13.13 14.10 11.36
N VAL A 86 -12.05 13.60 11.94
CA VAL A 86 -10.83 14.36 12.17
C VAL A 86 -10.19 14.60 10.80
N ASP A 87 -9.84 15.86 10.51
CA ASP A 87 -9.07 16.17 9.31
C ASP A 87 -7.61 15.79 9.55
N LEU A 88 -7.20 14.67 8.95
CA LEU A 88 -5.84 14.13 9.02
C LEU A 88 -4.99 14.52 7.79
N SER A 89 -5.53 15.40 6.93
CA SER A 89 -4.84 15.83 5.72
C SER A 89 -3.54 16.56 6.05
N THR A 90 -2.46 16.24 5.33
CA THR A 90 -1.18 16.96 5.41
C THR A 90 -0.75 17.52 4.06
N LYS A 91 -0.01 18.64 4.10
CA LYS A 91 0.69 19.25 2.95
C LYS A 91 2.21 19.28 3.16
N GLU A 92 2.69 18.69 4.25
CA GLU A 92 4.12 18.65 4.54
C GLU A 92 4.84 17.75 3.54
N ARG A 93 6.00 18.20 3.07
CA ARG A 93 6.84 17.38 2.18
C ARG A 93 7.34 16.14 2.95
N PRO A 94 7.30 14.95 2.33
CA PRO A 94 7.87 13.74 2.90
C PRO A 94 9.38 13.82 3.12
N ASN A 95 9.88 13.09 4.11
CA ASN A 95 11.30 12.77 4.25
C ASN A 95 11.48 11.26 4.52
N LEU A 96 12.73 10.78 4.56
CA LEU A 96 13.02 9.36 4.76
C LEU A 96 12.48 8.80 6.09
N GLU A 97 12.54 9.57 7.18
CA GLU A 97 12.10 9.11 8.51
C GLU A 97 10.59 8.83 8.54
N ASP A 98 9.80 9.54 7.72
CA ASP A 98 8.36 9.30 7.58
C ASP A 98 8.04 7.87 7.08
N PHE A 99 9.00 7.17 6.46
CA PHE A 99 8.77 5.86 5.79
C PHE A 99 9.58 4.70 6.33
N LEU A 100 10.30 4.86 7.45
CA LEU A 100 11.00 3.72 8.07
C LEU A 100 10.06 2.56 8.43
N TRP A 101 8.81 2.87 8.81
CA TRP A 101 7.76 1.87 9.04
C TRP A 101 7.47 1.01 7.80
N TYR A 102 7.66 1.60 6.60
CA TYR A 102 7.41 0.91 5.34
C TYR A 102 8.65 0.18 4.88
N THR A 103 9.79 0.87 4.78
CA THR A 103 11.01 0.33 4.18
C THR A 103 11.71 -0.72 5.02
N GLU A 104 11.59 -0.65 6.36
CA GLU A 104 12.28 -1.58 7.26
C GLU A 104 11.36 -2.70 7.78
N ASP A 105 10.04 -2.45 7.85
CA ASP A 105 9.08 -3.38 8.43
C ASP A 105 8.05 -3.85 7.38
N VAL A 106 7.04 -3.03 7.07
CA VAL A 106 5.83 -3.47 6.34
C VAL A 106 6.12 -4.01 4.94
N PHE A 107 7.14 -3.48 4.26
CA PHE A 107 7.53 -3.95 2.94
C PHE A 107 8.00 -5.43 2.95
N TYR A 108 8.61 -5.87 4.05
CA TYR A 108 9.13 -7.24 4.20
C TYR A 108 8.19 -8.15 5.01
N ASP A 109 7.66 -7.64 6.12
CA ASP A 109 6.89 -8.42 7.10
C ASP A 109 5.37 -8.33 6.91
N GLY A 110 4.91 -7.38 6.07
CA GLY A 110 3.50 -7.09 5.86
C GLY A 110 2.90 -6.20 6.95
N VAL A 111 1.58 -5.96 6.86
CA VAL A 111 0.86 -5.08 7.80
C VAL A 111 0.77 -5.74 9.19
N PRO A 112 1.04 -4.99 10.28
CA PRO A 112 0.90 -5.50 11.64
C PRO A 112 -0.49 -6.04 11.93
N THR A 113 -0.58 -7.16 12.65
CA THR A 113 -1.84 -7.87 12.90
C THR A 113 -2.79 -7.13 13.85
N ASP A 114 -2.28 -6.19 14.64
CA ASP A 114 -3.02 -5.34 15.55
C ASP A 114 -3.45 -4.00 14.92
N ALA A 115 -3.10 -3.77 13.65
CA ALA A 115 -3.55 -2.59 12.91
C ALA A 115 -5.08 -2.61 12.69
N ALA A 116 -5.71 -1.45 12.86
CA ALA A 116 -7.13 -1.28 12.60
C ALA A 116 -7.35 -0.99 11.11
N ILE A 117 -7.99 -1.92 10.39
CA ILE A 117 -8.25 -1.76 8.95
C ILE A 117 -9.25 -0.62 8.71
N ILE A 118 -8.96 0.19 7.69
CA ILE A 118 -9.84 1.24 7.18
C ILE A 118 -10.43 0.76 5.85
N ASP A 119 -11.72 0.40 5.86
CA ASP A 119 -12.43 -0.12 4.68
C ASP A 119 -13.45 0.88 4.10
N ASN A 120 -13.57 2.05 4.72
CA ASN A 120 -14.48 3.11 4.33
C ASN A 120 -13.71 4.31 3.74
N VAL A 121 -13.96 4.55 2.45
CA VAL A 121 -13.35 5.60 1.63
C VAL A 121 -13.43 7.01 2.24
N GLN A 122 -14.44 7.31 3.07
CA GLN A 122 -14.58 8.63 3.69
C GLN A 122 -13.42 8.98 4.63
N TYR A 123 -12.76 7.95 5.18
CA TYR A 123 -11.60 8.08 6.05
C TYR A 123 -10.28 8.07 5.28
N THR A 124 -10.27 8.04 3.95
CA THR A 124 -9.02 8.07 3.16
C THR A 124 -8.80 9.38 2.42
N MET A 125 -9.81 10.26 2.38
CA MET A 125 -9.77 11.57 1.70
C MET A 125 -8.72 12.51 2.30
N GLY A 126 -8.14 13.37 1.46
CA GLY A 126 -7.19 14.41 1.84
C GLY A 126 -5.76 14.12 1.42
N GLY A 127 -4.83 14.92 1.94
CA GLY A 127 -3.41 14.87 1.66
C GLY A 127 -2.66 13.83 2.50
N TRP A 128 -1.71 13.18 1.85
CA TRP A 128 -0.83 12.14 2.36
C TRP A 128 0.62 12.47 1.98
N LYS A 129 1.55 11.97 2.77
CA LYS A 129 2.94 11.79 2.34
C LYS A 129 3.04 10.43 1.66
N GLY A 130 3.77 10.33 0.54
CA GLY A 130 3.97 9.11 -0.22
C GLY A 130 5.44 8.79 -0.48
N ILE A 131 5.71 7.49 -0.64
CA ILE A 131 6.95 6.92 -1.17
C ILE A 131 6.59 5.93 -2.27
N ILE A 132 7.33 5.94 -3.38
CA ILE A 132 7.32 4.90 -4.41
C ILE A 132 8.69 4.24 -4.46
N ILE A 133 8.72 2.91 -4.47
CA ILE A 133 9.94 2.11 -4.60
C ILE A 133 9.86 1.35 -5.92
N TYR A 134 10.71 1.75 -6.87
CA TYR A 134 10.83 1.14 -8.19
C TYR A 134 11.85 0.02 -8.16
N ASP A 135 11.53 -1.10 -8.81
CA ASP A 135 12.44 -2.22 -9.04
C ASP A 135 13.31 -2.54 -7.80
N PRO A 136 12.71 -2.89 -6.66
CA PRO A 136 13.43 -3.05 -5.39
C PRO A 136 14.52 -4.13 -5.45
N ASP A 137 14.31 -5.17 -6.26
CA ASP A 137 15.28 -6.25 -6.50
C ASP A 137 16.31 -5.90 -7.59
N ASN A 138 16.21 -4.71 -8.19
CA ASN A 138 17.01 -4.23 -9.31
C ASN A 138 17.05 -5.22 -10.51
N LYS A 139 15.94 -5.93 -10.77
CA LYS A 139 15.81 -6.91 -11.86
C LYS A 139 15.81 -6.26 -13.23
N HIS A 140 15.43 -4.99 -13.30
CA HIS A 140 15.36 -4.18 -14.52
C HIS A 140 16.47 -3.12 -14.59
N GLY A 141 17.31 -3.00 -13.56
CA GLY A 141 18.35 -1.97 -13.49
C GLY A 141 17.80 -0.58 -13.20
N ALA A 142 16.57 -0.48 -12.69
CA ALA A 142 15.83 0.75 -12.47
C ALA A 142 15.50 0.99 -10.99
N ASN A 143 16.32 0.42 -10.09
CA ASN A 143 16.11 0.60 -8.66
C ASN A 143 16.16 2.08 -8.28
N ALA A 144 15.05 2.58 -7.78
CA ALA A 144 14.91 3.96 -7.35
C ALA A 144 13.86 4.09 -6.24
N MET A 145 13.96 5.20 -5.51
CA MET A 145 12.99 5.60 -4.49
C MET A 145 12.55 7.02 -4.79
N GLU A 146 11.26 7.29 -4.69
CA GLU A 146 10.70 8.59 -5.01
C GLU A 146 9.74 9.03 -3.91
N PHE A 147 9.89 10.27 -3.48
CA PHE A 147 9.08 10.91 -2.46
C PHE A 147 8.13 11.91 -3.11
N LEU A 148 6.89 11.94 -2.63
CA LEU A 148 5.82 12.75 -3.20
C LEU A 148 4.71 13.03 -2.18
N ASN A 149 3.88 14.01 -2.46
CA ASN A 149 2.59 14.16 -1.78
C ASN A 149 1.48 13.53 -2.62
N VAL A 150 0.49 12.95 -1.95
CA VAL A 150 -0.67 12.35 -2.60
C VAL A 150 -1.94 12.96 -2.04
N ASN A 151 -2.80 13.50 -2.90
CA ASN A 151 -4.12 13.95 -2.49
C ASN A 151 -5.21 13.02 -3.04
N ILE A 152 -6.01 12.44 -2.14
CA ILE A 152 -7.16 11.60 -2.47
C ILE A 152 -8.43 12.43 -2.34
N SER A 153 -9.23 12.50 -3.41
CA SER A 153 -10.47 13.27 -3.42
C SER A 153 -11.57 12.59 -4.25
N GLY A 154 -12.79 13.10 -4.14
CA GLY A 154 -13.94 12.62 -4.90
C GLY A 154 -14.89 11.76 -4.09
N THR A 155 -15.46 10.74 -4.73
CA THR A 155 -16.46 9.84 -4.14
C THR A 155 -16.09 8.39 -4.43
N GLU A 156 -16.72 7.44 -3.74
CA GLU A 156 -16.45 6.00 -3.90
C GLU A 156 -16.38 5.53 -5.36
N ASN A 157 -17.27 6.01 -6.23
CA ASN A 157 -17.33 5.60 -7.64
C ASN A 157 -16.51 6.49 -8.60
N ASN A 158 -15.94 7.59 -8.10
CA ASN A 158 -15.22 8.58 -8.89
C ASN A 158 -14.18 9.27 -8.01
N LEU A 159 -13.06 8.58 -7.81
CA LEU A 159 -11.91 9.06 -7.04
C LEU A 159 -10.88 9.71 -7.97
N SER A 160 -10.18 10.70 -7.43
CA SER A 160 -9.01 11.31 -8.04
C SER A 160 -7.83 11.20 -7.08
N LEU A 161 -6.72 10.66 -7.58
CA LEU A 161 -5.40 10.67 -6.95
C LEU A 161 -4.53 11.69 -7.67
N THR A 162 -4.11 12.72 -6.96
CA THR A 162 -3.13 13.69 -7.47
C THR A 162 -1.78 13.41 -6.81
N LEU A 163 -0.76 13.15 -7.63
CA LEU A 163 0.62 13.00 -7.22
C LEU A 163 1.35 14.32 -7.46
N ASP A 164 1.90 14.90 -6.39
CA ASP A 164 2.73 16.10 -6.39
C ASP A 164 4.17 15.66 -6.07
N TRP A 165 5.00 15.61 -7.12
CA TRP A 165 6.35 15.06 -7.10
C TRP A 165 7.30 15.92 -6.27
N TYR A 166 8.32 15.29 -5.66
CA TYR A 166 9.26 16.02 -4.82
C TYR A 166 10.71 15.61 -4.98
N LEU A 167 11.06 14.35 -4.71
CA LEU A 167 12.47 13.97 -4.64
C LEU A 167 12.68 12.51 -5.02
N MET A 168 13.50 12.28 -6.04
CA MET A 168 13.87 10.93 -6.50
C MET A 168 15.32 10.60 -6.16
N PHE A 169 15.58 9.37 -5.75
CA PHE A 169 16.90 8.79 -5.56
C PHE A 169 17.06 7.56 -6.44
N ILE A 170 17.95 7.66 -7.42
CA ILE A 170 18.30 6.54 -8.29
C ILE A 170 19.51 5.79 -7.71
N SER A 171 19.39 4.48 -7.59
CA SER A 171 20.45 3.63 -7.04
C SER A 171 21.76 3.79 -7.81
N GLY A 172 22.85 4.02 -7.08
CA GLY A 172 24.18 4.20 -7.67
C GLY A 172 24.49 5.61 -8.19
N GLN A 173 23.54 6.55 -8.21
CA GLN A 173 23.79 7.93 -8.67
C GLN A 173 24.22 8.87 -7.54
N GLY A 174 24.08 8.48 -6.27
CA GLY A 174 24.69 9.15 -5.10
C GLY A 174 24.07 10.50 -4.72
N GLU A 175 23.29 11.13 -5.60
CA GLU A 175 22.56 12.37 -5.38
C GLU A 175 21.06 12.16 -5.62
N GLY A 176 20.23 12.98 -4.97
CA GLY A 176 18.79 13.04 -5.21
C GLY A 176 18.45 14.08 -6.27
N PHE A 177 17.36 13.83 -7.01
CA PHE A 177 16.82 14.70 -8.03
C PHE A 177 15.60 15.42 -7.48
N ASP A 178 15.68 16.75 -7.40
CA ASP A 178 14.54 17.60 -7.02
C ASP A 178 13.55 17.69 -8.18
N GLU A 179 12.31 17.33 -7.90
CA GLU A 179 11.19 17.22 -8.84
C GLU A 179 10.04 18.14 -8.44
N THR A 180 10.25 19.07 -7.50
CA THR A 180 9.22 20.00 -7.00
C THR A 180 8.56 20.83 -8.11
N ASP A 181 9.28 21.10 -9.20
CA ASP A 181 8.79 21.87 -10.34
C ASP A 181 8.08 21.00 -11.41
N MET A 182 8.00 19.68 -11.22
CA MET A 182 7.26 18.80 -12.13
C MET A 182 5.75 18.98 -11.98
N GLU A 183 5.02 18.85 -13.10
CA GLU A 183 3.57 18.96 -13.07
C GLU A 183 2.92 17.80 -12.30
N ASP A 184 1.94 18.13 -11.47
CA ASP A 184 1.11 17.16 -10.78
C ASP A 184 0.52 16.13 -11.76
N THR A 185 0.63 14.86 -11.41
CA THR A 185 0.03 13.78 -12.20
C THR A 185 -1.28 13.32 -11.57
N VAL A 186 -2.33 13.24 -12.39
CA VAL A 186 -3.68 12.86 -11.94
C VAL A 186 -4.04 11.46 -12.41
N PHE A 187 -4.51 10.64 -11.48
CA PHE A 187 -5.06 9.31 -11.70
C PHE A 187 -6.55 9.32 -11.35
N SER A 188 -7.39 8.80 -12.25
CA SER A 188 -8.84 8.67 -12.03
C SER A 188 -9.20 7.24 -11.68
N GLY A 189 -10.08 7.06 -10.71
CA GLY A 189 -10.30 5.75 -10.12
C GLY A 189 -11.60 5.61 -9.36
N LYS A 190 -11.65 4.57 -8.53
CA LYS A 190 -12.78 4.23 -7.67
C LYS A 190 -12.29 3.41 -6.48
N TRP A 191 -13.12 3.36 -5.46
CA TRP A 191 -12.98 2.42 -4.37
C TRP A 191 -13.50 1.06 -4.82
N GLU A 192 -12.73 0.00 -4.60
CA GLU A 192 -13.18 -1.36 -4.81
C GLU A 192 -12.45 -2.32 -3.86
N ASN A 193 -13.17 -3.32 -3.36
CA ASN A 193 -12.61 -4.37 -2.50
C ASN A 193 -11.87 -3.83 -1.24
N GLY A 194 -12.35 -2.74 -0.65
CA GLY A 194 -11.73 -2.12 0.54
C GLY A 194 -10.45 -1.34 0.25
N GLY A 195 -10.16 -1.07 -1.02
CA GLY A 195 -9.00 -0.30 -1.44
C GLY A 195 -9.32 0.65 -2.60
N LEU A 196 -8.28 1.28 -3.12
CA LEU A 196 -8.35 2.25 -4.20
C LEU A 196 -7.68 1.69 -5.44
N TRP A 197 -8.42 1.69 -6.55
CA TRP A 197 -7.89 1.44 -7.88
C TRP A 197 -7.98 2.74 -8.68
N ALA A 198 -6.88 3.19 -9.29
CA ALA A 198 -6.86 4.38 -10.14
C ALA A 198 -5.90 4.22 -11.32
N SER A 199 -6.26 4.83 -12.45
CA SER A 199 -5.50 4.75 -13.70
C SER A 199 -5.24 6.15 -14.27
N GLY A 200 -4.10 6.30 -14.93
CA GLY A 200 -3.58 7.53 -15.51
C GLY A 200 -2.39 7.21 -16.41
N ALA A 201 -1.23 7.79 -16.13
CA ALA A 201 0.03 7.41 -16.81
C ALA A 201 0.43 5.94 -16.55
N GLY A 202 0.03 5.39 -15.39
CA GLY A 202 0.12 3.98 -15.04
C GLY A 202 -1.15 3.50 -14.36
N THR A 203 -1.07 2.44 -13.57
CA THR A 203 -2.18 1.99 -12.71
C THR A 203 -1.72 1.85 -11.27
N ILE A 204 -2.38 2.56 -10.36
CA ILE A 204 -2.11 2.50 -8.92
C ILE A 204 -3.21 1.68 -8.24
N ARG A 205 -2.80 0.76 -7.36
CA ARG A 205 -3.68 -0.04 -6.52
C ARG A 205 -3.23 0.07 -5.06
N LEU A 206 -3.93 0.88 -4.27
CA LEU A 206 -3.75 0.92 -2.81
C LEU A 206 -4.71 -0.10 -2.19
N THR A 207 -4.18 -1.26 -1.83
CA THR A 207 -4.99 -2.43 -1.46
C THR A 207 -5.27 -2.52 0.03
N GLN A 208 -4.55 -1.78 0.86
CA GLN A 208 -4.73 -1.78 2.30
C GLN A 208 -4.60 -0.35 2.83
N PHE A 209 -5.59 0.06 3.62
CA PHE A 209 -5.55 1.25 4.46
C PHE A 209 -5.73 0.80 5.90
N TYR A 210 -4.97 1.38 6.82
CA TYR A 210 -5.07 1.02 8.23
C TYR A 210 -4.60 2.15 9.16
N GLU A 211 -5.02 2.07 10.41
CA GLU A 211 -4.58 2.93 11.50
C GLU A 211 -3.75 2.13 12.49
N LEU A 212 -2.63 2.71 12.92
CA LEU A 212 -1.80 2.15 13.98
C LEU A 212 -1.13 3.30 14.75
N ASN A 213 -1.18 3.25 16.08
CA ASN A 213 -0.56 4.26 16.96
C ASN A 213 -0.98 5.71 16.65
N GLY A 214 -2.24 5.91 16.26
CA GLY A 214 -2.78 7.25 15.96
C GLY A 214 -2.18 7.88 14.72
N LYS A 215 -1.82 7.06 13.73
CA LYS A 215 -1.46 7.47 12.36
C LYS A 215 -2.18 6.58 11.37
N GLN A 216 -2.43 7.10 10.18
CA GLN A 216 -2.99 6.33 9.08
C GLN A 216 -1.95 6.01 8.02
N TYR A 217 -2.08 4.82 7.46
CA TYR A 217 -1.17 4.25 6.49
C TYR A 217 -1.95 3.67 5.32
N ALA A 218 -1.33 3.67 4.14
CA ALA A 218 -1.81 2.91 3.01
C ALA A 218 -0.64 2.23 2.29
N ILE A 219 -0.86 1.03 1.75
CA ILE A 219 0.15 0.35 0.93
C ILE A 219 -0.47 -0.20 -0.35
N GLY A 220 0.36 -0.34 -1.37
CA GLY A 220 -0.09 -0.76 -2.68
C GLY A 220 1.01 -1.00 -3.69
N THR A 221 0.58 -1.07 -4.94
CA THR A 221 1.45 -1.25 -6.11
C THR A 221 1.12 -0.21 -7.18
N MET A 222 2.09 0.03 -8.04
CA MET A 222 1.94 0.82 -9.25
C MET A 222 2.50 0.02 -10.43
N ASP A 223 1.67 -0.19 -11.44
CA ASP A 223 2.11 -0.64 -12.76
C ASP A 223 2.57 0.58 -13.54
N THR A 224 3.87 0.68 -13.79
CA THR A 224 4.43 1.77 -14.60
C THR A 224 4.23 1.48 -16.10
N PRO A 225 4.22 2.52 -16.96
CA PRO A 225 4.05 2.34 -18.40
C PRO A 225 5.10 1.43 -19.06
N ASP A 226 6.31 1.39 -18.51
CA ASP A 226 7.43 0.57 -18.98
C ASP A 226 7.43 -0.87 -18.42
N GLY A 227 6.41 -1.23 -17.62
CA GLY A 227 6.23 -2.57 -17.07
C GLY A 227 7.15 -2.89 -15.89
N ILE A 228 7.79 -1.88 -15.31
CA ILE A 228 8.62 -2.03 -14.12
C ILE A 228 7.72 -2.08 -12.88
N PRO A 229 7.86 -3.09 -12.01
CA PRO A 229 7.06 -3.13 -10.79
C PRO A 229 7.47 -2.01 -9.85
N ALA A 230 6.47 -1.29 -9.34
CA ALA A 230 6.66 -0.28 -8.30
C ALA A 230 5.71 -0.53 -7.12
N PHE A 231 6.20 -0.21 -5.93
CA PHE A 231 5.46 -0.35 -4.67
C PHE A 231 5.24 1.02 -4.07
N ILE A 232 4.07 1.26 -3.48
CA ILE A 232 3.70 2.56 -2.93
C ILE A 232 3.31 2.42 -1.46
N GLY A 233 3.83 3.33 -0.63
CA GLY A 233 3.45 3.48 0.77
C GLY A 233 3.02 4.92 1.04
N LEU A 234 1.92 5.09 1.78
CA LEU A 234 1.40 6.39 2.19
C LEU A 234 1.32 6.48 3.72
N VAL A 235 1.56 7.67 4.26
CA VAL A 235 1.42 7.95 5.69
C VAL A 235 0.85 9.35 5.92
N ARG A 236 0.06 9.48 6.98
CA ARG A 236 -0.38 10.77 7.51
C ARG A 236 -0.64 10.66 9.03
N PRO A 237 -0.83 11.80 9.72
CA PRO A 237 -1.26 11.80 11.12
C PRO A 237 -2.55 11.00 11.36
#